data_AF-F7VG25-F1
#
_entry.id   AF-F7VG25-F1
#
_cell.length_a   1.000
_cell.length_b   1.000
_cell.length_c   1.000
_cell.angle_alpha   90.00
_cell.angle_beta   90.00
_cell.angle_gamma   90.00
#
_symmetry.space_group_name_H-M   'P 1'
#
loop_
_entity.id
_entity.type
_entity.pdbx_description
1 polymer ?
#
loop_
_entity_poly.entity_id
_entity_poly.type
_entity_poly.pdbx_seq_one_letter_code
_entity_poly.pdbx_strand_id
1 'polypeptide(L)'
;MTISVHHYIRKRLLRTLYITHRWLGISMGILMMSWCLSGMVMLWQPWPTPDRVSAEKVHGLFHLPTHLPLINALNEYGARFQSFRLSMTGFEPVLTLVPISGPPVSIDLRTGRAGSITPNDASMNAAAYASSVGVQSPPVFTGTTTDDQWVLDTPGRLTGFERFRFSGPQELVVYISSLTGDVVQATDTSSRAWSWMGAIPHWLYPAILRRNPLMWKWTVILLAGIGMFLTATGLSIGLLRLRRRWPFSYYRRWHLAHHLGGMMFGLLALSWITTGFFTMNPGGVFASERARSAFGRACDRKCDGRGNPRSS
;
A
#
# COMPACT_ATOMS: atom_id res chain seq x y z
N MET A 1 45.34 -35.98 -7.82
CA MET A 1 44.11 -35.95 -6.97
C MET A 1 43.34 -34.63 -7.07
N THR A 2 44.00 -33.48 -7.20
CA THR A 2 43.40 -32.13 -7.29
C THR A 2 42.53 -31.86 -8.53
N ILE A 3 42.90 -32.39 -9.71
CA ILE A 3 42.12 -32.22 -10.95
C ILE A 3 40.73 -32.88 -10.88
N SER A 4 40.63 -34.04 -10.20
CA SER A 4 39.37 -34.77 -10.02
C SER A 4 38.41 -34.03 -9.08
N VAL A 5 38.94 -33.43 -8.01
CA VAL A 5 38.17 -32.61 -7.06
C VAL A 5 37.65 -31.34 -7.75
N HIS A 6 38.46 -30.66 -8.55
CA HIS A 6 38.05 -29.44 -9.26
C HIS A 6 36.97 -29.74 -10.33
N HIS A 7 37.11 -30.86 -11.07
CA HIS A 7 36.10 -31.30 -12.03
C HIS A 7 34.79 -31.72 -11.35
N TYR A 8 34.86 -32.42 -10.23
CA TYR A 8 33.69 -32.81 -9.43
C TYR A 8 32.97 -31.60 -8.84
N ILE A 9 33.70 -30.65 -8.25
CA ILE A 9 33.15 -29.40 -7.71
C ILE A 9 32.48 -28.59 -8.84
N ARG A 10 33.14 -28.43 -9.99
CA ARG A 10 32.58 -27.74 -11.15
C ARG A 10 31.29 -28.41 -11.65
N LYS A 11 31.27 -29.73 -11.78
CA LYS A 11 30.07 -30.48 -12.20
C LYS A 11 28.92 -30.33 -11.21
N ARG A 12 29.22 -30.36 -9.90
CA ARG A 12 28.23 -30.15 -8.83
C ARG A 12 27.70 -28.72 -8.83
N LEU A 13 28.55 -27.71 -8.97
CA LEU A 13 28.17 -26.30 -9.06
C LEU A 13 27.27 -26.04 -10.27
N LEU A 14 27.64 -26.53 -11.45
CA LEU A 14 26.82 -26.38 -12.66
C LEU A 14 25.46 -27.07 -12.53
N ARG A 15 25.42 -28.26 -11.92
CA ARG A 15 24.17 -28.97 -11.65
C ARG A 15 23.29 -28.20 -10.68
N THR A 16 23.85 -27.69 -9.58
CA THR A 16 23.12 -26.88 -8.61
C THR A 16 22.59 -25.61 -9.27
N LEU A 17 23.41 -24.89 -10.03
CA LEU A 17 23.00 -23.68 -10.73
C LEU A 17 21.84 -23.96 -11.70
N TYR A 18 21.92 -25.04 -12.47
CA TYR A 18 20.85 -25.43 -13.39
C TYR A 18 19.54 -25.77 -12.67
N ILE A 19 19.62 -26.57 -11.59
CA ILE A 19 18.44 -26.95 -10.79
C ILE A 19 17.82 -25.72 -10.13
N THR A 20 18.64 -24.90 -9.47
CA THR A 20 18.19 -23.66 -8.82
C THR A 20 17.56 -22.73 -9.84
N HIS A 21 18.21 -22.44 -10.97
CA HIS A 21 17.65 -21.58 -12.01
C HIS A 21 16.32 -22.11 -12.55
N ARG A 22 16.21 -23.42 -12.78
CA ARG A 22 14.98 -24.06 -13.27
C ARG A 22 13.82 -23.87 -12.29
N TRP A 23 14.03 -24.21 -11.01
CA TRP A 23 12.97 -24.11 -10.00
C TRP A 23 12.62 -22.67 -9.68
N LEU A 24 13.62 -21.78 -9.62
CA LEU A 24 13.40 -20.35 -9.45
C LEU A 24 12.60 -19.78 -10.62
N GLY A 25 12.93 -20.19 -11.85
CA GLY A 25 12.17 -19.86 -13.05
C GLY A 25 10.70 -20.30 -13.00
N ILE A 26 10.43 -21.52 -12.55
CA ILE A 26 9.05 -22.03 -12.40
C ILE A 26 8.29 -21.22 -11.34
N SER A 27 8.86 -21.04 -10.15
CA SER A 27 8.23 -20.29 -9.05
C SER A 27 7.96 -18.84 -9.44
N MET A 28 8.94 -18.18 -10.07
CA MET A 28 8.79 -16.81 -10.56
C MET A 28 7.77 -16.72 -11.70
N GLY A 29 7.71 -17.74 -12.57
CA GLY A 29 6.72 -17.82 -13.63
C GLY A 29 5.29 -17.91 -13.09
N ILE A 30 5.05 -18.70 -12.04
CA ILE A 30 3.75 -18.76 -11.35
C ILE A 30 3.41 -17.41 -10.70
N LEU A 31 4.38 -16.79 -10.02
CA LEU A 31 4.19 -15.47 -9.41
C LEU A 31 3.86 -14.41 -10.47
N MET A 32 4.58 -14.38 -11.58
CA MET A 32 4.34 -13.45 -12.68
C MET A 32 3.01 -13.69 -13.37
N MET A 33 2.61 -14.96 -13.56
CA MET A 33 1.29 -15.30 -14.08
C MET A 33 0.18 -14.80 -13.16
N SER A 34 0.29 -15.07 -11.86
CA SER A 34 -0.65 -14.56 -10.85
C SER A 34 -0.70 -13.03 -10.84
N TRP A 35 0.46 -12.38 -10.91
CA TRP A 35 0.59 -10.93 -11.01
C TRP A 35 -0.10 -10.36 -12.27
N CYS A 36 0.06 -10.99 -13.44
CA CYS A 36 -0.62 -10.55 -14.66
C CYS A 36 -2.13 -10.77 -14.61
N LEU A 37 -2.59 -11.95 -14.18
CA LEU A 37 -4.02 -12.27 -14.08
C LEU A 37 -4.72 -11.34 -13.08
N SER A 38 -4.06 -11.03 -11.97
CA SER A 38 -4.59 -10.09 -10.98
C SER A 38 -4.67 -8.65 -11.50
N GLY A 39 -3.76 -8.25 -12.39
CA GLY A 39 -3.85 -6.97 -13.10
C GLY A 39 -5.11 -6.89 -14.00
N MET A 40 -5.51 -8.00 -14.62
CA MET A 40 -6.76 -8.05 -15.39
C MET A 40 -7.98 -7.88 -14.49
N VAL A 41 -7.99 -8.50 -13.30
CA VAL A 41 -9.07 -8.34 -12.32
C VAL A 41 -9.20 -6.87 -11.91
N MET A 42 -8.09 -6.18 -11.69
CA MET A 42 -8.08 -4.77 -11.29
C MET A 42 -8.67 -3.81 -12.33
N LEU A 43 -8.73 -4.18 -13.62
CA LEU A 43 -9.39 -3.37 -14.65
C LEU A 43 -10.89 -3.23 -14.39
N TRP A 44 -11.50 -4.20 -13.73
CA TRP A 44 -12.93 -4.21 -13.41
C TRP A 44 -13.20 -4.00 -11.92
N GLN A 45 -12.30 -4.45 -11.05
CA GLN A 45 -12.45 -4.43 -9.61
C GLN A 45 -11.21 -3.78 -8.97
N PRO A 46 -11.18 -2.44 -8.86
CA PRO A 46 -10.08 -1.73 -8.23
C PRO A 46 -10.02 -2.02 -6.72
N TRP A 47 -8.96 -1.54 -6.07
CA TRP A 47 -8.90 -1.53 -4.61
C TRP A 47 -10.13 -0.80 -4.05
N PRO A 48 -10.79 -1.33 -3.01
CA PRO A 48 -11.98 -0.71 -2.45
C PRO A 48 -11.63 0.69 -1.96
N THR A 49 -12.45 1.65 -2.37
CA THR A 49 -12.39 3.05 -1.94
C THR A 49 -13.81 3.53 -1.71
N PRO A 50 -14.04 4.47 -0.78
CA PRO A 50 -15.38 4.99 -0.57
C PRO A 50 -15.87 5.73 -1.81
N ASP A 51 -17.16 5.60 -2.11
CA ASP A 51 -17.77 6.37 -3.19
C ASP A 51 -17.68 7.85 -2.83
N ARG A 52 -17.11 8.66 -3.74
CA ARG A 52 -16.77 10.06 -3.45
C ARG A 52 -18.01 10.88 -3.12
N VAL A 53 -19.09 10.71 -3.88
CA VAL A 53 -20.34 11.47 -3.69
C VAL A 53 -20.97 11.10 -2.35
N SER A 54 -20.98 9.81 -2.03
CA SER A 54 -21.49 9.28 -0.77
C SER A 54 -20.65 9.76 0.41
N ALA A 55 -19.32 9.74 0.30
CA ALA A 55 -18.38 10.21 1.32
C ALA A 55 -18.51 11.71 1.60
N GLU A 56 -18.75 12.53 0.57
CA GLU A 56 -18.97 13.98 0.73
C GLU A 56 -20.31 14.27 1.44
N LYS A 57 -21.36 13.49 1.16
CA LYS A 57 -22.69 13.63 1.79
C LYS A 57 -22.75 13.29 3.28
N VAL A 58 -21.69 12.66 3.80
CA VAL A 58 -21.60 12.26 5.20
C VAL A 58 -21.56 13.48 6.13
N HIS A 59 -20.94 14.56 5.68
CA HIS A 59 -20.90 15.80 6.44
C HIS A 59 -22.23 16.52 6.25
N GLY A 60 -23.02 16.57 7.32
CA GLY A 60 -24.27 17.34 7.35
C GLY A 60 -24.05 18.84 7.15
N LEU A 61 -25.15 19.60 7.14
CA LEU A 61 -25.10 21.06 7.11
C LEU A 61 -24.30 21.60 8.30
N PHE A 62 -23.46 22.60 8.04
CA PHE A 62 -22.67 23.24 9.09
C PHE A 62 -23.57 23.97 10.07
N HIS A 63 -23.58 23.50 11.31
CA HIS A 63 -24.22 24.17 12.43
C HIS A 63 -23.15 24.62 13.41
N LEU A 64 -22.71 25.88 13.26
CA LEU A 64 -21.79 26.50 14.20
C LEU A 64 -22.55 27.04 15.42
N PRO A 65 -21.99 26.92 16.63
CA PRO A 65 -22.58 27.57 17.79
C PRO A 65 -22.53 29.10 17.61
N THR A 66 -23.52 29.79 18.14
CA THR A 66 -23.61 31.26 18.10
C THR A 66 -22.44 31.95 18.81
N HIS A 67 -21.85 31.26 19.79
CA HIS A 67 -20.64 31.68 20.48
C HIS A 67 -19.58 30.58 20.37
N LEU A 68 -18.42 30.93 19.81
CA LEU A 68 -17.28 30.03 19.75
C LEU A 68 -16.53 30.04 21.09
N PRO A 69 -16.15 28.87 21.62
CA PRO A 69 -15.35 28.77 22.83
C PRO A 69 -13.94 29.31 22.61
N LEU A 70 -13.26 29.69 23.69
CA LEU A 70 -11.85 30.03 23.63
C LEU A 70 -11.04 28.77 23.31
N ILE A 71 -10.36 28.77 22.16
CA ILE A 71 -9.60 27.61 21.70
C ILE A 71 -8.17 27.71 22.23
N ASN A 72 -7.97 27.31 23.48
CA ASN A 72 -6.65 27.32 24.14
C ASN A 72 -5.60 26.50 23.37
N ALA A 73 -6.05 25.44 22.68
CA ALA A 73 -5.21 24.59 21.84
C ALA A 73 -4.46 25.39 20.75
N LEU A 74 -5.01 26.49 20.23
CA LEU A 74 -4.32 27.31 19.22
C LEU A 74 -3.01 27.91 19.74
N ASN A 75 -2.95 28.23 21.03
CA ASN A 75 -1.76 28.78 21.67
C ASN A 75 -0.74 27.69 22.03
N GLU A 76 -1.20 26.47 22.30
CA GLU A 76 -0.36 25.34 22.72
C GLU A 76 0.47 24.75 21.56
N TYR A 77 -0.07 24.73 20.34
CA TYR A 77 0.61 24.18 19.15
C TYR A 77 1.56 25.17 18.44
N GLY A 78 1.89 26.30 19.05
CA GLY A 78 2.87 27.24 18.51
C GLY A 78 2.42 27.94 17.21
N ALA A 79 1.14 28.31 17.13
CA ALA A 79 0.50 29.27 16.21
C ALA A 79 0.75 29.15 14.68
N ARG A 80 1.54 28.19 14.21
CA ARG A 80 1.89 28.04 12.79
C ARG A 80 1.30 26.77 12.21
N PHE A 81 0.21 26.96 11.49
CA PHE A 81 -0.52 25.91 10.78
C PHE A 81 -0.29 26.01 9.28
N GLN A 82 -0.17 24.86 8.61
CA GLN A 82 -0.10 24.78 7.14
C GLN A 82 -1.48 24.86 6.52
N SER A 83 -2.47 24.22 7.16
CA SER A 83 -3.85 24.19 6.70
C SER A 83 -4.79 23.97 7.87
N PHE A 84 -6.02 24.43 7.71
CA PHE A 84 -7.13 24.09 8.59
C PHE A 84 -8.27 23.52 7.74
N ARG A 85 -9.08 22.67 8.36
CA ARG A 85 -10.30 22.14 7.77
C ARG A 85 -11.41 22.19 8.80
N LEU A 86 -12.58 22.63 8.34
CA LEU A 86 -13.80 22.57 9.12
C LEU A 86 -14.67 21.44 8.56
N SER A 87 -15.10 20.51 9.39
CA SER A 87 -16.03 19.43 9.03
C SER A 87 -17.12 19.28 10.08
N MET A 88 -18.25 18.70 9.66
CA MET A 88 -19.28 18.21 10.58
C MET A 88 -19.08 16.73 10.80
N THR A 89 -19.04 16.31 12.07
CA THR A 89 -19.09 14.89 12.45
C THR A 89 -20.31 14.67 13.33
N GLY A 90 -21.34 14.02 12.79
CA GLY A 90 -22.66 14.01 13.40
C GLY A 90 -23.17 15.45 13.59
N PHE A 91 -23.33 15.85 14.86
CA PHE A 91 -23.71 17.21 15.25
C PHE A 91 -22.54 18.05 15.79
N GLU A 92 -21.32 17.53 15.73
CA GLU A 92 -20.12 18.21 16.21
C GLU A 92 -19.41 18.94 15.07
N PRO A 93 -19.31 20.29 15.11
CA PRO A 93 -18.43 21.03 14.22
C PRO A 93 -16.98 20.85 14.68
N VAL A 94 -16.19 20.14 13.88
CA VAL A 94 -14.80 19.81 14.17
C VAL A 94 -13.87 20.69 13.34
N LEU A 95 -12.96 21.38 14.01
CA LEU A 95 -11.84 22.10 13.39
C LEU A 95 -10.60 21.21 13.43
N THR A 96 -10.18 20.70 12.29
CA THR A 96 -8.91 19.98 12.15
C THR A 96 -7.81 20.94 11.72
N LEU A 97 -6.73 21.00 12.48
CA LEU A 97 -5.56 21.83 12.24
C LEU A 97 -4.36 20.95 11.88
N VAL A 98 -3.62 21.34 10.84
CA VAL A 98 -2.38 20.69 10.45
C VAL A 98 -1.22 21.63 10.76
N PRO A 99 -0.44 21.38 11.84
CA PRO A 99 0.69 22.23 12.20
C PRO A 99 1.85 22.08 11.21
N ILE A 100 2.75 23.07 11.15
CA ILE A 100 4.00 22.95 10.36
C ILE A 100 4.88 21.81 10.88
N SER A 101 4.85 21.60 12.20
CA SER A 101 5.60 20.54 12.87
C SER A 101 4.71 19.91 13.94
N GLY A 102 4.44 18.61 13.80
CA GLY A 102 3.63 17.84 14.74
C GLY A 102 2.51 17.07 14.06
N PRO A 103 1.77 16.24 14.83
CA PRO A 103 0.59 15.57 14.31
C PRO A 103 -0.57 16.55 14.09
N PRO A 104 -1.48 16.26 13.16
CA PRO A 104 -2.73 16.99 13.05
C PRO A 104 -3.58 16.87 14.33
N VAL A 105 -4.34 17.92 14.62
CA VAL A 105 -5.14 18.04 15.84
C VAL A 105 -6.57 18.38 15.45
N SER A 106 -7.54 17.68 16.04
CA SER A 106 -8.96 18.00 15.93
C SER A 106 -9.45 18.69 17.19
N ILE A 107 -10.27 19.73 17.00
CA ILE A 107 -10.85 20.55 18.05
C ILE A 107 -12.36 20.56 17.86
N ASP A 108 -13.09 20.20 18.92
CA ASP A 108 -14.54 20.38 18.94
C ASP A 108 -14.86 21.86 19.16
N LEU A 109 -15.55 22.48 18.20
CA LEU A 109 -15.92 23.90 18.27
C LEU A 109 -17.11 24.19 19.21
N ARG A 110 -17.75 23.18 19.80
CA ARG A 110 -18.73 23.38 20.88
C ARG A 110 -18.05 23.56 22.23
N THR A 111 -17.01 22.78 22.51
CA THR A 111 -16.34 22.76 23.82
C THR A 111 -14.98 23.45 23.84
N GLY A 112 -14.35 23.65 22.68
CA GLY A 112 -13.00 24.21 22.53
C GLY A 112 -11.88 23.24 22.92
N ARG A 113 -12.22 21.97 23.16
CA ARG A 113 -11.26 20.94 23.59
C ARG A 113 -10.61 20.28 22.37
N ALA A 114 -9.29 20.10 22.43
CA ALA A 114 -8.57 19.26 21.50
C ALA A 114 -8.78 17.78 21.86
N GLY A 115 -9.04 16.94 20.86
CA GLY A 115 -9.27 15.51 21.07
C GLY A 115 -9.79 14.81 19.82
N SER A 116 -9.80 13.48 19.84
CA SER A 116 -10.40 12.66 18.80
C SER A 116 -11.93 12.71 18.88
N ILE A 117 -12.57 12.57 17.74
CA ILE A 117 -14.01 12.44 17.59
C ILE A 117 -14.52 11.24 18.38
N THR A 118 -15.68 11.37 19.01
CA THR A 118 -16.25 10.24 19.76
C THR A 118 -16.77 9.16 18.79
N PRO A 119 -16.72 7.86 19.18
CA PRO A 119 -17.31 6.80 18.37
C PRO A 119 -18.81 7.01 18.10
N ASN A 120 -19.52 7.73 18.98
CA ASN A 120 -20.93 8.03 18.80
C ASN A 120 -21.16 9.01 17.63
N ASP A 121 -20.37 10.07 17.53
CA ASP A 121 -20.49 11.04 16.43
C ASP A 121 -19.97 10.45 15.11
N ALA A 122 -18.90 9.66 15.17
CA ALA A 122 -18.42 8.89 14.02
C ALA A 122 -19.48 7.88 13.53
N SER A 123 -20.32 7.34 14.42
CA SER A 123 -21.40 6.41 14.04
C SER A 123 -22.47 7.08 13.18
N MET A 124 -22.76 8.37 13.41
CA MET A 124 -23.71 9.13 12.59
C MET A 124 -23.18 9.31 11.17
N ASN A 125 -21.89 9.63 11.06
CA ASN A 125 -21.23 9.75 9.77
C ASN A 125 -21.20 8.40 9.02
N ALA A 126 -20.90 7.31 9.74
CA ALA A 126 -20.95 5.97 9.18
C ALA A 126 -22.37 5.60 8.71
N ALA A 127 -23.40 5.92 9.50
CA ALA A 127 -24.80 5.65 9.14
C ALA A 127 -25.27 6.48 7.94
N ALA A 128 -24.85 7.75 7.85
CA ALA A 128 -25.11 8.59 6.69
C ALA A 128 -24.48 8.02 5.42
N TYR A 129 -23.22 7.55 5.50
CA TYR A 129 -22.56 6.87 4.39
C TYR A 129 -23.31 5.59 3.99
N ALA A 130 -23.59 4.70 4.95
CA ALA A 130 -24.31 3.45 4.70
C ALA A 130 -25.66 3.70 4.03
N SER A 131 -26.42 4.67 4.53
CA SER A 131 -27.72 5.05 3.95
C SER A 131 -27.58 5.57 2.52
N SER A 132 -26.54 6.37 2.24
CA SER A 132 -26.29 6.91 0.91
C SER A 132 -25.94 5.84 -0.14
N VAL A 133 -25.38 4.71 0.29
CA VAL A 133 -25.08 3.54 -0.55
C VAL A 133 -26.18 2.45 -0.49
N GLY A 134 -27.34 2.77 0.10
CA GLY A 134 -28.51 1.88 0.12
C GLY A 134 -28.54 0.85 1.26
N VAL A 135 -27.68 0.99 2.28
CA VAL A 135 -27.63 0.11 3.45
C VAL A 135 -28.33 0.77 4.64
N GLN A 136 -29.41 0.15 5.14
CA GLN A 136 -30.29 0.72 6.18
C GLN A 136 -30.09 0.11 7.58
N SER A 137 -29.17 -0.83 7.75
CA SER A 137 -28.90 -1.44 9.06
C SER A 137 -28.23 -0.44 10.02
N PRO A 138 -28.42 -0.56 11.34
CA PRO A 138 -27.72 0.28 12.29
C PRO A 138 -26.20 0.03 12.29
N PRO A 139 -25.37 1.06 12.53
CA PRO A 139 -23.92 0.91 12.65
C PRO A 139 -23.55 0.12 13.91
N VAL A 140 -22.73 -0.93 13.76
CA VAL A 140 -22.15 -1.67 14.88
C VAL A 140 -20.68 -1.28 15.05
N PHE A 141 -20.38 -0.57 16.12
CA PHE A 141 -19.00 -0.19 16.44
C PHE A 141 -18.16 -1.43 16.78
N THR A 142 -17.05 -1.62 16.06
CA THR A 142 -16.16 -2.79 16.22
C THR A 142 -14.77 -2.39 16.73
N GLY A 143 -14.64 -1.18 17.29
CA GLY A 143 -13.40 -0.64 17.84
C GLY A 143 -12.60 0.24 16.87
N THR A 144 -11.71 1.03 17.44
CA THR A 144 -10.72 1.83 16.73
C THR A 144 -9.57 0.94 16.27
N THR A 145 -9.12 1.07 15.01
CA THR A 145 -8.04 0.26 14.45
C THR A 145 -7.01 1.11 13.71
N THR A 146 -5.74 0.72 13.83
CA THR A 146 -4.59 1.25 13.08
C THR A 146 -3.92 0.16 12.23
N ASP A 147 -4.40 -1.08 12.35
CA ASP A 147 -3.77 -2.29 11.82
C ASP A 147 -4.84 -3.25 11.26
N ASP A 148 -5.38 -2.89 10.11
CA ASP A 148 -6.33 -3.70 9.36
C ASP A 148 -5.89 -3.76 7.88
N GLN A 149 -6.06 -4.91 7.24
CA GLN A 149 -5.66 -5.19 5.85
C GLN A 149 -6.08 -4.08 4.87
N TRP A 150 -7.22 -3.45 5.14
CA TRP A 150 -7.86 -2.47 4.26
C TRP A 150 -7.39 -1.03 4.46
N VAL A 151 -6.67 -0.74 5.54
CA VAL A 151 -6.31 0.63 5.93
C VAL A 151 -4.82 0.86 6.13
N LEU A 152 -3.97 -0.14 5.87
CA LEU A 152 -2.52 -0.08 6.13
C LEU A 152 -1.79 1.02 5.34
N ASP A 153 -2.29 1.40 4.16
CA ASP A 153 -1.75 2.50 3.34
C ASP A 153 -2.61 3.77 3.36
N THR A 154 -3.64 3.81 4.22
CA THR A 154 -4.55 4.94 4.28
C THR A 154 -3.90 6.11 5.05
N PRO A 155 -3.89 7.33 4.49
CA PRO A 155 -3.41 8.52 5.20
C PRO A 155 -4.15 8.71 6.53
N GLY A 156 -3.43 9.12 7.58
CA GLY A 156 -4.02 9.27 8.92
C GLY A 156 -4.07 7.98 9.74
N ARG A 157 -3.56 6.84 9.24
CA ARG A 157 -3.56 5.56 9.99
C ARG A 157 -3.01 5.65 11.41
N LEU A 158 -2.01 6.51 11.65
CA LEU A 158 -1.40 6.66 12.97
C LEU A 158 -2.34 7.25 14.03
N THR A 159 -3.39 7.96 13.62
CA THR A 159 -4.38 8.57 14.52
C THR A 159 -5.55 7.63 14.82
N GLY A 160 -5.62 6.48 14.14
CA GLY A 160 -6.69 5.51 14.30
C GLY A 160 -7.91 5.77 13.42
N PHE A 161 -8.59 4.70 13.06
CA PHE A 161 -9.85 4.73 12.35
C PHE A 161 -10.94 4.03 13.15
N GLU A 162 -12.07 4.71 13.33
CA GLU A 162 -13.26 4.13 13.96
C GLU A 162 -13.94 3.19 12.97
N ARG A 163 -14.02 1.90 13.31
CA ARG A 163 -14.54 0.87 12.41
C ARG A 163 -15.99 0.52 12.76
N PHE A 164 -16.87 0.65 11.76
CA PHE A 164 -18.28 0.30 11.86
C PHE A 164 -18.64 -0.80 10.88
N ARG A 165 -19.42 -1.79 11.34
CA ARG A 165 -19.99 -2.84 10.50
C ARG A 165 -21.49 -2.65 10.37
N PHE A 166 -22.00 -2.94 9.17
CA PHE A 166 -23.40 -2.87 8.81
C PHE A 166 -23.85 -4.26 8.35
N SER A 167 -24.87 -4.80 8.99
CA SER A 167 -25.45 -6.09 8.65
C SER A 167 -26.24 -5.99 7.34
N GLY A 168 -25.99 -6.90 6.42
CA GLY A 168 -26.71 -6.94 5.14
C GLY A 168 -26.12 -7.98 4.21
N PRO A 169 -26.67 -8.13 2.99
CA PRO A 169 -26.24 -9.16 2.04
C PRO A 169 -24.74 -9.11 1.69
N GLN A 170 -24.13 -7.92 1.73
CA GLN A 170 -22.72 -7.73 1.38
C GLN A 170 -21.84 -7.33 2.57
N GLU A 171 -22.35 -7.34 3.82
CA GLU A 171 -21.67 -6.86 5.04
C GLU A 171 -20.73 -5.66 4.83
N LEU A 172 -21.31 -4.45 4.79
CA LEU A 172 -20.54 -3.23 4.62
C LEU A 172 -19.72 -2.93 5.89
N VAL A 173 -18.44 -2.62 5.71
CA VAL A 173 -17.52 -2.16 6.75
C VAL A 173 -16.97 -0.79 6.36
N VAL A 174 -17.18 0.19 7.22
CA VAL A 174 -16.79 1.59 7.02
C VAL A 174 -15.76 1.97 8.07
N TYR A 175 -14.71 2.65 7.62
CA TYR A 175 -13.64 3.19 8.47
C TYR A 175 -13.74 4.72 8.43
N ILE A 176 -13.94 5.30 9.62
CA ILE A 176 -14.06 6.74 9.82
C ILE A 176 -12.77 7.29 10.43
N SER A 177 -12.28 8.41 9.91
CA SER A 177 -11.17 9.15 10.51
C SER A 177 -11.53 9.64 11.91
N SER A 178 -10.71 9.29 12.92
CA SER A 178 -10.87 9.75 14.30
C SER A 178 -10.63 11.26 14.46
N LEU A 179 -10.04 11.93 13.46
CA LEU A 179 -9.74 13.36 13.49
C LEU A 179 -10.72 14.22 12.69
N THR A 180 -11.17 13.73 11.54
CA THR A 180 -11.95 14.55 10.58
C THR A 180 -13.40 14.10 10.43
N GLY A 181 -13.71 12.87 10.86
CA GLY A 181 -15.02 12.26 10.65
C GLY A 181 -15.24 11.79 9.20
N ASP A 182 -14.22 11.87 8.35
CA ASP A 182 -14.30 11.42 6.96
C ASP A 182 -14.43 9.91 6.89
N VAL A 183 -15.19 9.44 5.91
CA VAL A 183 -15.08 8.06 5.46
C VAL A 183 -13.78 7.91 4.68
N VAL A 184 -12.79 7.26 5.29
CA VAL A 184 -11.47 7.06 4.67
C VAL A 184 -11.38 5.75 3.90
N GLN A 185 -12.20 4.77 4.28
CA GLN A 185 -12.25 3.48 3.61
C GLN A 185 -13.62 2.84 3.79
N ALA A 186 -14.12 2.21 2.72
CA ALA A 186 -15.34 1.42 2.75
C ALA A 186 -15.11 0.12 1.99
N THR A 187 -15.52 -1.00 2.58
CA THR A 187 -15.33 -2.34 2.00
C THR A 187 -16.57 -3.19 2.23
N ASP A 188 -16.82 -4.15 1.35
CA ASP A 188 -17.90 -5.12 1.42
C ASP A 188 -17.33 -6.52 1.12
N THR A 189 -18.14 -7.57 1.25
CA THR A 189 -17.68 -8.95 1.02
C THR A 189 -17.17 -9.19 -0.40
N SER A 190 -17.81 -8.58 -1.40
CA SER A 190 -17.43 -8.71 -2.81
C SER A 190 -16.12 -7.98 -3.09
N SER A 191 -16.01 -6.71 -2.70
CA SER A 191 -14.83 -5.90 -2.94
C SER A 191 -13.60 -6.47 -2.20
N ARG A 192 -13.79 -7.06 -1.02
CA ARG A 192 -12.74 -7.82 -0.32
C ARG A 192 -12.34 -9.10 -1.07
N ALA A 193 -13.30 -9.89 -1.55
CA ALA A 193 -13.01 -11.11 -2.29
C ALA A 193 -12.25 -10.83 -3.59
N TRP A 194 -12.68 -9.82 -4.36
CA TRP A 194 -12.00 -9.40 -5.58
C TRP A 194 -10.62 -8.82 -5.32
N SER A 195 -10.42 -8.10 -4.21
CA SER A 195 -9.10 -7.60 -3.81
C SER A 195 -8.08 -8.72 -3.61
N TRP A 196 -8.50 -9.88 -3.07
CA TRP A 196 -7.63 -11.05 -2.91
C TRP A 196 -7.22 -11.71 -4.23
N MET A 197 -8.01 -11.52 -5.29
CA MET A 197 -7.69 -12.02 -6.64
C MET A 197 -7.02 -10.96 -7.53
N GLY A 198 -7.17 -9.69 -7.18
CA GLY A 198 -6.67 -8.54 -7.95
C GLY A 198 -5.58 -7.77 -7.20
N ALA A 199 -5.98 -6.68 -6.55
CA ALA A 199 -5.03 -5.71 -6.00
C ALA A 199 -4.01 -6.31 -5.00
N ILE A 200 -4.39 -7.26 -4.14
CA ILE A 200 -3.49 -7.86 -3.16
C ILE A 200 -2.32 -8.62 -3.82
N PRO A 201 -2.56 -9.61 -4.71
CA PRO A 201 -1.46 -10.28 -5.42
C PRO A 201 -0.72 -9.35 -6.37
N HIS A 202 -1.40 -8.39 -7.01
CA HIS A 202 -0.75 -7.48 -7.97
C HIS A 202 0.21 -6.48 -7.32
N TRP A 203 -0.14 -5.94 -6.15
CA TRP A 203 0.70 -4.99 -5.41
C TRP A 203 1.55 -5.64 -4.31
N LEU A 204 1.42 -6.95 -4.11
CA LEU A 204 2.00 -7.69 -2.98
C LEU A 204 1.60 -7.03 -1.66
N TYR A 205 0.28 -6.92 -1.45
CA TYR A 205 -0.33 -6.18 -0.34
C TYR A 205 -0.89 -7.01 0.84
N PRO A 206 -0.42 -8.23 1.17
CA PRO A 206 -0.92 -8.89 2.38
C PRO A 206 -0.50 -8.11 3.63
N ALA A 207 -1.39 -8.02 4.61
CA ALA A 207 -1.21 -7.21 5.81
C ALA A 207 0.11 -7.49 6.55
N ILE A 208 0.51 -8.77 6.61
CA ILE A 208 1.75 -9.18 7.25
C ILE A 208 3.00 -8.51 6.65
N LEU A 209 2.98 -8.26 5.34
CA LEU A 209 4.07 -7.59 4.64
C LEU A 209 3.92 -6.07 4.74
N ARG A 210 2.70 -5.54 4.62
CA ARG A 210 2.42 -4.10 4.61
C ARG A 210 2.49 -3.41 5.97
N ARG A 211 2.37 -4.16 7.06
CA ARG A 211 2.73 -3.67 8.41
C ARG A 211 4.14 -3.09 8.49
N ASN A 212 5.04 -3.61 7.66
CA ASN A 212 6.43 -3.17 7.59
C ASN A 212 6.77 -2.63 6.19
N PRO A 213 6.58 -1.32 5.93
CA PRO A 213 6.79 -0.73 4.60
C PRO A 213 8.18 -0.98 4.02
N LEU A 214 9.21 -1.03 4.87
CA LEU A 214 10.57 -1.37 4.46
C LEU A 214 10.71 -2.81 4.01
N MET A 215 10.10 -3.77 4.71
CA MET A 215 10.13 -5.18 4.32
C MET A 215 9.40 -5.37 2.99
N TRP A 216 8.21 -4.78 2.85
CA TRP A 216 7.48 -4.75 1.58
C TRP A 216 8.34 -4.22 0.43
N LYS A 217 8.97 -3.05 0.64
CA LYS A 217 9.84 -2.43 -0.37
C LYS A 217 10.96 -3.37 -0.82
N TRP A 218 11.68 -3.97 0.13
CA TRP A 218 12.78 -4.88 -0.19
C TRP A 218 12.32 -6.18 -0.84
N THR A 219 11.18 -6.74 -0.43
CA THR A 219 10.57 -7.90 -1.08
C THR A 219 10.26 -7.63 -2.55
N VAL A 220 9.62 -6.48 -2.84
CA VAL A 220 9.32 -6.08 -4.22
C VAL A 220 10.61 -5.91 -5.04
N ILE A 221 11.61 -5.22 -4.50
CA ILE A 221 12.91 -5.01 -5.18
C ILE A 221 13.59 -6.35 -5.47
N LEU A 222 13.63 -7.27 -4.50
CA LEU A 222 14.27 -8.57 -4.66
C LEU A 222 13.56 -9.42 -5.71
N LEU A 223 12.22 -9.52 -5.63
CA LEU A 223 11.43 -10.28 -6.60
C LEU A 223 11.56 -9.69 -8.01
N ALA A 224 11.52 -8.36 -8.14
CA ALA A 224 11.71 -7.69 -9.42
C ALA A 224 13.12 -7.93 -9.99
N GLY A 225 14.18 -7.80 -9.19
CA GLY A 225 15.55 -8.05 -9.65
C GLY A 225 15.77 -9.49 -10.10
N ILE A 226 15.26 -10.46 -9.34
CA ILE A 226 15.27 -11.88 -9.71
C ILE A 226 14.46 -12.10 -11.01
N GLY A 227 13.26 -11.51 -11.11
CA GLY A 227 12.39 -11.60 -12.27
C GLY A 227 13.05 -11.05 -13.53
N MET A 228 13.73 -9.89 -13.44
CA MET A 228 14.52 -9.31 -14.52
C MET A 228 15.62 -10.26 -14.97
N PHE A 229 16.41 -10.79 -14.05
CA PHE A 229 17.50 -11.72 -14.36
C PHE A 229 16.99 -12.97 -15.08
N LEU A 230 15.93 -13.59 -14.56
CA LEU A 230 15.33 -14.79 -15.16
C LEU A 230 14.69 -14.50 -16.53
N THR A 231 14.03 -13.35 -16.68
CA THR A 231 13.40 -12.98 -17.96
C THR A 231 14.46 -12.66 -19.01
N ALA A 232 15.53 -11.94 -18.66
CA ALA A 232 16.62 -11.62 -19.57
C ALA A 232 17.38 -12.88 -20.03
N THR A 233 17.66 -13.80 -19.11
CA THR A 233 18.30 -15.09 -19.44
C THR A 233 17.37 -15.98 -20.28
N GLY A 234 16.08 -16.04 -19.96
CA GLY A 234 15.07 -16.75 -20.74
C GLY A 234 14.92 -16.20 -22.17
N LEU A 235 14.87 -14.88 -22.33
CA LEU A 235 14.84 -14.22 -23.63
C LEU A 235 16.12 -14.47 -24.43
N SER A 236 17.29 -14.40 -23.80
CA SER A 236 18.57 -14.69 -24.45
C SER A 236 18.62 -16.12 -24.98
N ILE A 237 18.19 -17.11 -24.19
CA ILE A 237 18.08 -18.51 -24.62
C ILE A 237 17.03 -18.66 -25.73
N GLY A 238 15.91 -17.94 -25.62
CA GLY A 238 14.86 -17.87 -26.63
C GLY A 238 15.40 -17.42 -27.99
N LEU A 239 16.19 -16.33 -27.98
CA LEU A 239 16.86 -15.74 -29.15
C LEU A 239 17.89 -16.69 -29.77
N LEU A 240 18.71 -17.34 -28.95
CA LEU A 240 19.69 -18.33 -29.42
C LEU A 240 19.04 -19.56 -30.08
N ARG A 241 17.75 -19.82 -29.77
CA ARG A 241 16.97 -20.92 -30.36
C ARG A 241 16.13 -20.49 -31.58
N LEU A 242 16.16 -19.22 -31.98
CA LEU A 242 15.57 -18.79 -33.25
C LEU A 242 16.40 -19.29 -34.45
N ARG A 243 15.69 -19.65 -35.53
CA ARG A 243 16.31 -19.99 -36.82
C ARG A 243 16.23 -18.81 -37.76
N ARG A 244 17.30 -18.58 -38.53
CA ARG A 244 17.39 -17.50 -39.54
C ARG A 244 16.48 -17.74 -40.77
N ARG A 245 15.94 -18.96 -40.95
CA ARG A 245 15.04 -19.34 -42.04
C ARG A 245 13.81 -20.05 -41.48
N TRP A 246 12.67 -19.89 -42.14
CA TRP A 246 11.39 -20.51 -41.74
C TRP A 246 11.51 -22.04 -41.57
N PRO A 247 10.84 -22.66 -40.58
CA PRO A 247 10.15 -22.01 -39.46
C PRO A 247 11.18 -21.33 -38.53
N PHE A 248 10.91 -20.09 -38.12
CA PHE A 248 11.82 -19.23 -37.34
C PHE A 248 12.21 -19.78 -35.95
N SER A 249 11.83 -21.02 -35.63
CA SER A 249 12.16 -21.74 -34.39
C SER A 249 12.22 -23.25 -34.67
N TYR A 250 13.01 -23.98 -33.87
CA TYR A 250 13.12 -25.45 -33.92
C TYR A 250 11.81 -26.16 -33.52
N TYR A 251 10.92 -25.45 -32.82
CA TYR A 251 9.69 -26.00 -32.28
C TYR A 251 8.54 -26.01 -33.29
N ARG A 252 7.61 -26.97 -33.13
CA ARG A 252 6.40 -27.11 -33.98
C ARG A 252 5.13 -27.08 -33.12
N ARG A 253 4.01 -26.62 -33.70
CA ARG A 253 2.68 -26.56 -33.06
C ARG A 253 2.70 -25.73 -31.77
N TRP A 254 2.18 -26.26 -30.65
CA TRP A 254 2.10 -25.58 -29.36
C TRP A 254 3.44 -25.09 -28.82
N HIS A 255 4.54 -25.81 -29.08
CA HIS A 255 5.87 -25.37 -28.64
C HIS A 255 6.37 -24.14 -29.43
N LEU A 256 5.96 -23.98 -30.70
CA LEU A 256 6.23 -22.77 -31.47
C LEU A 256 5.44 -21.58 -30.91
N ALA A 257 4.15 -21.78 -30.65
CA ALA A 257 3.29 -20.75 -30.07
C ALA A 257 3.79 -20.30 -28.69
N HIS A 258 4.16 -21.25 -27.83
CA HIS A 258 4.75 -20.96 -26.53
C HIS A 258 6.10 -20.23 -26.65
N HIS A 259 6.96 -20.63 -27.59
CA HIS A 259 8.27 -19.99 -27.80
C HIS A 259 8.13 -18.55 -28.31
N LEU A 260 7.34 -18.32 -29.37
CA LEU A 260 7.16 -16.98 -29.93
C LEU A 260 6.34 -16.07 -29.00
N GLY A 261 5.24 -16.59 -28.44
CA GLY A 261 4.43 -15.88 -27.46
C GLY A 261 5.20 -15.55 -26.19
N GLY A 262 6.01 -16.49 -25.70
CA GLY A 262 6.89 -16.28 -24.55
C GLY A 262 7.97 -15.22 -24.81
N MET A 263 8.51 -15.12 -26.02
CA MET A 263 9.47 -14.06 -26.36
C MET A 263 8.80 -12.68 -26.41
N MET A 264 7.64 -12.57 -27.06
CA MET A 264 6.90 -11.30 -27.12
C MET A 264 6.46 -10.84 -25.72
N PHE A 265 5.83 -11.74 -24.97
CA PHE A 265 5.40 -11.46 -23.60
C PHE A 265 6.58 -11.19 -22.67
N GLY A 266 7.68 -11.94 -22.81
CA GLY A 266 8.89 -11.76 -22.03
C GLY A 266 9.53 -10.39 -22.23
N LEU A 267 9.50 -9.83 -23.45
CA LEU A 267 9.97 -8.47 -23.71
C LEU A 267 9.11 -7.41 -23.00
N LEU A 268 7.78 -7.57 -23.06
CA LEU A 268 6.84 -6.69 -22.37
C LEU A 268 7.03 -6.78 -20.85
N ALA A 269 7.12 -7.99 -20.30
CA ALA A 269 7.35 -8.23 -18.89
C ALA A 269 8.70 -7.66 -18.43
N LEU A 270 9.78 -7.87 -19.19
CA LEU A 270 11.09 -7.32 -18.86
C LEU A 270 11.04 -5.78 -18.83
N SER A 271 10.41 -5.15 -19.82
CA SER A 271 10.22 -3.70 -19.83
C SER A 271 9.48 -3.21 -18.58
N TRP A 272 8.34 -3.83 -18.28
CA TRP A 272 7.50 -3.45 -17.13
C TRP A 272 8.17 -3.66 -15.77
N ILE A 273 8.84 -4.80 -15.56
CA ILE A 273 9.52 -5.07 -14.29
C ILE A 273 10.70 -4.11 -14.14
N THR A 274 11.41 -3.80 -15.22
CA THR A 274 12.54 -2.86 -15.20
C THR A 274 12.10 -1.46 -14.80
N THR A 275 10.98 -0.95 -15.35
CA THR A 275 10.45 0.36 -14.96
C THR A 275 10.04 0.36 -13.49
N GLY A 276 9.28 -0.63 -13.04
CA GLY A 276 8.87 -0.77 -11.63
C GLY A 276 10.05 -0.88 -10.66
N PHE A 277 11.09 -1.64 -11.04
CA PHE A 277 12.32 -1.79 -10.25
C PHE A 277 13.01 -0.44 -10.03
N PHE A 278 13.14 0.39 -11.07
CA PHE A 278 13.76 1.70 -10.95
C PHE A 278 12.89 2.71 -10.20
N THR A 279 11.56 2.64 -10.34
CA THR A 279 10.61 3.48 -9.56
C THR A 279 10.74 3.24 -8.05
N MET A 280 11.08 2.02 -7.62
CA MET A 280 11.30 1.71 -6.20
C MET A 280 12.58 2.32 -5.61
N ASN A 281 13.42 2.96 -6.43
CA ASN A 281 14.68 3.59 -6.06
C ASN A 281 15.55 2.65 -5.18
N PRO A 282 16.05 1.54 -5.77
CA PRO A 282 16.83 0.56 -5.04
C PRO A 282 18.11 1.22 -4.52
N GLY A 283 18.40 1.05 -3.23
CA GLY A 283 19.59 1.63 -2.60
C GLY A 283 19.66 3.17 -2.55
N GLY A 284 18.58 3.90 -2.92
CA GLY A 284 18.58 5.37 -2.88
C GLY A 284 19.41 6.04 -3.98
N VAL A 285 19.71 5.32 -5.07
CA VAL A 285 20.53 5.81 -6.20
C VAL A 285 19.94 7.09 -6.82
N PHE A 286 18.61 7.24 -6.81
CA PHE A 286 17.88 8.41 -7.33
C PHE A 286 17.39 9.38 -6.24
N ALA A 287 17.83 9.23 -4.99
CA ALA A 287 17.47 10.18 -3.93
C ALA A 287 18.15 11.54 -4.16
N SER A 288 17.38 12.63 -4.13
CA SER A 288 17.93 13.99 -4.20
C SER A 288 18.84 14.29 -2.99
N GLU A 289 19.78 15.22 -3.13
CA GLU A 289 20.67 15.64 -2.02
C GLU A 289 19.90 16.12 -0.78
N ARG A 290 18.70 16.70 -0.97
CA ARG A 290 17.78 17.05 0.13
C ARG A 290 17.29 15.82 0.90
N ALA A 291 16.95 14.73 0.21
CA ALA A 291 16.51 13.49 0.85
C ALA A 291 17.68 12.78 1.57
N ARG A 292 18.88 12.80 0.97
CA ARG A 292 20.11 12.24 1.58
C ARG A 292 20.54 13.00 2.83
N SER A 293 20.48 14.34 2.80
CA SER A 293 20.82 15.19 3.95
C SER A 293 19.77 15.15 5.08
N ALA A 294 18.49 14.93 4.78
CA ALA A 294 17.46 14.71 5.80
C ALA A 294 17.66 13.38 6.54
N PHE A 295 18.06 12.32 5.83
CA PHE A 295 18.40 11.03 6.42
C PHE A 295 19.68 11.09 7.28
N GLY A 296 20.70 11.82 6.83
CA GLY A 296 21.92 12.09 7.61
C GLY A 296 21.63 12.81 8.94
N ARG A 297 20.84 13.90 8.91
CA ARG A 297 20.44 14.64 10.12
C ARG A 297 19.58 13.82 11.09
N ALA A 298 18.76 12.89 10.58
CA ALA A 298 17.97 11.99 11.43
C ALA A 298 18.83 10.91 12.10
N CYS A 299 19.93 10.50 11.47
CA CYS A 299 20.90 9.58 12.06
C CYS A 299 21.75 10.28 13.13
N ASP A 300 22.20 11.51 12.88
CA ASP A 300 22.99 12.31 13.83
C ASP A 300 22.19 12.61 15.12
N ARG A 301 20.91 12.99 15.03
CA ARG A 301 20.07 13.18 16.24
C ARG A 301 19.86 11.91 17.05
N LYS A 302 19.91 10.74 16.41
CA LYS A 302 19.75 9.45 17.10
C LYS A 302 21.05 8.98 17.76
N CYS A 303 22.20 9.49 17.30
CA CYS A 303 23.51 9.32 17.94
C CYS A 303 23.73 10.31 19.09
N ASP A 304 23.23 11.55 18.98
CA ASP A 304 23.33 12.57 20.05
C ASP A 304 22.40 12.31 21.25
N GLY A 305 21.38 11.46 21.07
CA GLY A 305 20.46 11.04 22.14
C GLY A 305 21.06 10.06 23.17
N ARG A 306 22.30 9.60 22.99
CA ARG A 306 23.06 8.90 24.04
C ARG A 306 24.00 9.90 24.72
N GLY A 307 23.40 10.89 25.37
CA GLY A 307 24.09 11.83 26.25
C GLY A 307 24.76 11.10 27.41
N ASN A 308 26.09 11.08 27.34
CA ASN A 308 27.05 10.88 28.42
C ASN A 308 26.54 11.37 29.80
N PRO A 309 26.41 10.50 30.83
CA PRO A 309 26.21 10.95 32.21
C PRO A 309 27.54 11.51 32.72
N ARG A 310 27.69 12.84 32.72
CA ARG A 310 28.85 13.52 33.31
C ARG A 310 28.82 13.42 34.84
N SER A 311 29.89 12.83 35.37
CA SER A 311 30.70 13.29 36.52
C SER A 311 30.00 14.11 37.62
N SER A 312 29.84 13.47 38.78
CA SER A 312 30.09 14.07 40.10
C SER A 312 31.55 14.46 40.28
#